data_AF-A0AAN7EKI4-F1
#
_entry.id   AF-A0AAN7EKI4-F1
#
_cell.length_a   1.000
_cell.length_b   1.000
_cell.length_c   1.000
_cell.angle_alpha   90.00
_cell.angle_beta   90.00
_cell.angle_gamma   90.00
#
_symmetry.space_group_name_H-M   'P 1'
#
loop_
_entity.id
_entity.type
_entity.pdbx_description
1 polymer ?
#
loop_
_entity_poly.entity_id
_entity_poly.type
_entity_poly.pdbx_seq_one_letter_code
_entity_poly.pdbx_strand_id
1 'polypeptide(L)'
;MRLHPPLPLLPRETSACVKFRGYDIPPKTRVLINVFTIQRDPKIWDRPEEFVPDRFQDNQVDFKGLDFELIPFGSGRKGCPGMSFSVAIAEYVIANLLCWFDWKLPSANAQGKD
;
A
#
# COMPACT_ATOMS: atom_id res chain seq x y z
N MET A 1 -5.83 0.48 0.11
CA MET A 1 -4.43 -0.02 0.23
C MET A 1 -3.41 1.03 0.69
N ARG A 2 -3.61 2.33 0.42
CA ARG A 2 -2.73 3.41 0.91
C ARG A 2 -2.53 3.39 2.44
N LEU A 3 -3.63 3.38 3.20
CA LEU A 3 -3.59 3.33 4.67
C LEU A 3 -3.17 1.95 5.22
N HIS A 4 -3.51 0.86 4.56
CA HIS A 4 -3.22 -0.48 5.11
C HIS A 4 -2.47 -1.32 4.08
N PRO A 5 -1.19 -1.00 3.79
CA PRO A 5 -0.37 -1.84 2.93
C PRO A 5 -0.08 -3.17 3.66
N PRO A 6 -0.36 -4.34 3.05
CA PRO A 6 -0.08 -5.63 3.67
C PRO A 6 1.42 -5.83 3.99
N LEU A 7 2.30 -5.22 3.19
CA LEU A 7 3.75 -5.20 3.39
C LEU A 7 4.21 -3.75 3.62
N PRO A 8 4.26 -3.26 4.88
CA PRO A 8 4.62 -1.88 5.19
C PRO A 8 6.11 -1.56 4.95
N LEU A 9 6.97 -2.59 4.98
CA LEU A 9 8.41 -2.49 4.73
C LEU A 9 8.80 -3.47 3.60
N LEU A 10 9.40 -2.96 2.52
CA LEU A 10 9.89 -3.79 1.42
C LEU A 10 11.42 -3.93 1.50
N PRO A 11 11.95 -5.14 1.78
CA PRO A 11 13.37 -5.36 1.85
C PRO A 11 14.02 -5.46 0.47
N ARG A 12 15.21 -4.88 0.37
CA ARG A 12 16.15 -4.97 -0.76
C ARG A 12 17.56 -5.16 -0.21
N GLU A 13 18.45 -5.67 -1.04
CA GLU A 13 19.88 -5.79 -0.75
C GLU A 13 20.66 -5.17 -1.92
N THR A 14 21.66 -4.35 -1.60
CA THR A 14 22.55 -3.77 -2.62
C THR A 14 23.44 -4.85 -3.23
N SER A 15 23.47 -4.95 -4.55
CA SER A 15 24.33 -5.91 -5.27
C SER A 15 25.77 -5.44 -5.43
N ALA A 16 25.99 -4.14 -5.33
CA ALA A 16 27.28 -3.47 -5.49
C ALA A 16 27.32 -2.22 -4.58
N CYS A 17 28.47 -1.58 -4.49
CA CYS A 17 28.55 -0.26 -3.87
C CYS A 17 27.70 0.75 -4.67
N VAL A 18 26.89 1.57 -3.98
CA VAL A 18 26.02 2.58 -4.60
C VAL A 18 26.23 3.92 -3.91
N LYS A 19 26.46 4.97 -4.69
CA LYS A 19 26.37 6.35 -4.19
C LYS A 19 24.92 6.83 -4.27
N PHE A 20 24.32 7.16 -3.13
CA PHE A 20 22.96 7.66 -3.05
C PHE A 20 22.91 8.92 -2.19
N ARG A 21 22.47 10.05 -2.77
CA ARG A 21 22.37 11.35 -2.08
C ARG A 21 23.63 11.75 -1.28
N GLY A 22 24.81 11.44 -1.83
CA GLY A 22 26.10 11.73 -1.19
C GLY A 22 26.62 10.67 -0.21
N TYR A 23 25.83 9.62 0.07
CA TYR A 23 26.24 8.50 0.91
C TYR A 23 26.80 7.34 0.07
N ASP A 24 27.91 6.76 0.51
CA ASP A 24 28.41 5.49 -0.01
C ASP A 24 27.69 4.34 0.72
N ILE A 25 26.90 3.57 -0.01
CA ILE A 25 26.18 2.39 0.49
C ILE A 25 26.95 1.14 0.03
N PRO A 26 27.59 0.39 0.95
CA PRO A 26 28.35 -0.81 0.60
C PRO A 26 27.48 -1.88 -0.06
N PRO A 27 28.08 -2.83 -0.81
CA PRO A 27 27.38 -4.05 -1.23
C PRO A 27 26.85 -4.82 -0.01
N LYS A 28 25.83 -5.66 -0.22
CA LYS A 28 25.22 -6.48 0.85
C LYS A 28 24.55 -5.68 1.97
N THR A 29 24.24 -4.41 1.70
CA THR A 29 23.50 -3.56 2.63
C THR A 29 22.00 -3.83 2.49
N ARG A 30 21.33 -4.12 3.60
CA ARG A 30 19.87 -4.23 3.66
C ARG A 30 19.23 -2.85 3.60
N VAL A 31 18.38 -2.63 2.61
CA VAL A 31 17.58 -1.42 2.44
C VAL A 31 16.11 -1.77 2.68
N LEU A 32 15.44 -1.01 3.55
CA LEU A 32 14.02 -1.17 3.83
C LEU A 32 13.26 0.03 3.28
N ILE A 33 12.43 -0.18 2.27
CA ILE A 33 11.55 0.86 1.74
C ILE A 33 10.31 0.92 2.62
N ASN A 34 10.10 2.04 3.29
CA ASN A 34 8.98 2.23 4.21
C ASN A 34 7.74 2.74 3.47
N VAL A 35 7.02 1.79 2.85
CA VAL A 35 5.76 2.03 2.13
C VAL A 35 4.71 2.64 3.04
N PHE A 36 4.64 2.18 4.30
CA PHE A 36 3.68 2.71 5.27
C PHE A 36 3.84 4.21 5.50
N THR A 37 5.08 4.68 5.66
CA THR A 37 5.37 6.10 5.86
C THR A 37 5.19 6.90 4.58
N ILE A 38 5.67 6.43 3.43
CA ILE A 38 5.51 7.14 2.14
C ILE A 38 4.03 7.39 1.82
N GLN A 39 3.21 6.34 1.97
CA GLN A 39 1.78 6.41 1.69
C GLN A 39 0.99 7.24 2.71
N ARG A 40 1.63 7.76 3.76
CA ARG A 40 1.05 8.61 4.81
C ARG A 40 1.78 9.94 4.97
N ASP A 41 2.75 10.25 4.11
CA ASP A 41 3.49 11.50 4.26
C ASP A 41 2.54 12.69 4.04
N PRO A 42 2.35 13.59 5.02
CA PRO A 42 1.50 14.78 4.86
C PRO A 42 2.01 15.74 3.79
N LYS A 43 3.27 15.61 3.35
CA LYS A 43 3.80 16.38 2.22
C LYS A 43 3.36 15.86 0.86
N ILE A 44 2.91 14.60 0.80
CA ILE A 44 2.46 13.92 -0.42
C ILE A 44 0.93 13.81 -0.43
N TRP A 45 0.32 13.51 0.71
CA TRP A 45 -1.10 13.20 0.82
C TRP A 45 -1.80 14.20 1.75
N ASP A 46 -2.78 14.95 1.23
CA ASP A 46 -3.73 15.71 2.06
C ASP A 46 -4.48 14.76 3.01
N ARG A 47 -4.75 15.19 4.24
CA ARG A 47 -5.43 14.39 5.29
C ARG A 47 -4.94 12.91 5.29
N PRO A 48 -3.64 12.68 5.54
CA PRO A 48 -2.99 11.41 5.22
C PRO A 48 -3.49 10.25 6.08
N GLU A 49 -4.04 10.49 7.26
CA GLU A 49 -4.58 9.44 8.13
C GLU A 49 -6.07 9.15 7.87
N GLU A 50 -6.75 9.97 7.05
CA GLU A 50 -8.17 9.78 6.77
C GLU A 50 -8.41 8.82 5.60
N PHE A 51 -9.47 8.01 5.74
CA PHE A 51 -9.98 7.18 4.65
C PHE A 51 -10.85 8.04 3.73
N VAL A 52 -10.22 8.62 2.70
CA VAL A 52 -10.86 9.44 1.68
C VAL A 52 -10.67 8.78 0.31
N PRO A 53 -11.58 7.91 -0.15
CA PRO A 53 -11.47 7.23 -1.46
C PRO A 53 -11.51 8.19 -2.64
N ASP A 54 -12.34 9.24 -2.58
CA ASP A 54 -12.59 10.19 -3.67
C ASP A 54 -11.33 10.90 -4.17
N ARG A 55 -10.26 10.94 -3.34
CA ARG A 55 -8.95 11.48 -3.74
C ARG A 55 -8.33 10.79 -4.96
N PHE A 56 -8.81 9.60 -5.32
CA PHE A 56 -8.33 8.83 -6.46
C PHE A 56 -9.22 8.96 -7.70
N GLN A 57 -10.34 9.70 -7.66
CA GLN A 57 -11.22 9.87 -8.81
C GLN A 57 -10.60 10.80 -9.87
N ASP A 58 -10.04 11.93 -9.44
CA ASP A 58 -9.43 12.94 -10.34
C ASP A 58 -7.88 12.92 -10.30
N ASN A 59 -7.29 12.03 -9.50
CA ASN A 59 -5.85 11.92 -9.36
C ASN A 59 -5.28 10.85 -10.30
N GLN A 60 -4.22 11.19 -11.03
CA GLN A 60 -3.55 10.27 -11.95
C GLN A 60 -2.62 9.27 -11.25
N VAL A 61 -2.35 9.45 -9.94
CA VAL A 61 -1.51 8.52 -9.16
C VAL A 61 -2.14 7.12 -9.15
N ASP A 62 -1.39 6.14 -9.65
CA ASP A 62 -1.77 4.74 -9.69
C ASP A 62 -0.91 3.86 -8.76
N PHE A 63 -1.33 2.60 -8.60
CA PHE A 63 -0.63 1.61 -7.76
C PHE A 63 0.25 0.64 -8.55
N LYS A 64 0.50 0.91 -9.84
CA LYS A 64 1.23 0.01 -10.76
C LYS A 64 2.74 0.06 -10.56
N GLY A 65 3.21 0.91 -9.64
CA GLY A 65 4.61 1.01 -9.25
C GLY A 65 5.40 2.05 -10.05
N LEU A 66 4.72 2.93 -10.80
CA LEU A 66 5.34 4.08 -11.47
C LEU A 66 5.25 5.35 -10.62
N ASP A 67 4.18 5.49 -9.84
CA ASP A 67 4.01 6.58 -8.88
C ASP A 67 4.49 6.14 -7.49
N PHE A 68 5.65 6.67 -7.06
CA PHE A 68 6.29 6.23 -5.83
C PHE A 68 5.53 6.66 -4.56
N GLU A 69 4.61 7.61 -4.69
CA GLU A 69 3.65 8.04 -3.70
C GLU A 69 2.70 6.91 -3.28
N LEU A 70 2.42 5.95 -4.18
CA LEU A 70 1.50 4.84 -3.99
C LEU A 70 2.07 3.51 -4.52
N ILE A 71 2.85 2.81 -3.70
CA ILE A 71 3.49 1.53 -4.06
C ILE A 71 3.07 0.35 -3.17
N PRO A 72 1.77 0.07 -2.99
CA PRO A 72 1.30 -1.00 -2.11
C PRO A 72 1.69 -2.40 -2.62
N PHE A 73 2.04 -2.51 -3.89
CA PHE A 73 2.52 -3.72 -4.56
C PHE A 73 4.03 -3.69 -4.86
N GLY A 74 4.75 -2.71 -4.30
CA GLY A 74 6.14 -2.43 -4.64
C GLY A 74 6.30 -1.85 -6.05
N SER A 75 7.53 -1.90 -6.56
CA SER A 75 7.91 -1.31 -7.85
C SER A 75 9.14 -2.01 -8.44
N GLY A 76 9.39 -1.77 -9.73
CA GLY A 76 10.57 -2.22 -10.47
C GLY A 76 10.64 -3.74 -10.67
N ARG A 77 11.88 -4.26 -10.79
CA ARG A 77 12.17 -5.69 -11.08
C ARG A 77 11.57 -6.70 -10.08
N LYS A 78 11.11 -6.23 -8.93
CA LYS A 78 10.55 -7.03 -7.84
C LYS A 78 9.19 -6.48 -7.40
N GLY A 79 8.45 -5.85 -8.32
CA GLY A 79 7.03 -5.55 -8.14
C GLY A 79 6.21 -6.82 -8.04
N CYS A 80 5.04 -6.75 -7.39
CA CYS A 80 4.19 -7.89 -7.13
C CYS A 80 3.67 -8.50 -8.45
N PRO A 81 3.98 -9.77 -8.78
CA PRO A 81 3.45 -10.41 -9.97
C PRO A 81 1.95 -10.72 -9.86
N GLY A 82 1.41 -10.75 -8.64
CA GLY A 82 -0.01 -11.02 -8.36
C GLY A 82 -0.92 -9.79 -8.38
N MET A 83 -0.41 -8.60 -8.71
CA MET A 83 -1.16 -7.34 -8.61
C MET A 83 -2.54 -7.41 -9.28
N SER A 84 -2.59 -7.74 -10.57
CA SER A 84 -3.86 -7.77 -11.32
C SER A 84 -4.84 -8.79 -10.75
N PHE A 85 -4.33 -9.96 -10.33
CA PHE A 85 -5.16 -10.99 -9.70
C PHE A 85 -5.72 -10.52 -8.36
N SER A 86 -4.88 -9.95 -7.49
CA SER A 86 -5.29 -9.46 -6.17
C SER A 86 -6.33 -8.34 -6.26
N VAL A 87 -6.17 -7.42 -7.21
CA VAL A 87 -7.16 -6.34 -7.43
C VAL A 87 -8.49 -6.93 -7.88
N ALA A 88 -8.50 -7.80 -8.89
CA ALA A 88 -9.73 -8.43 -9.38
C ALA A 88 -10.44 -9.24 -8.30
N ILE A 89 -9.70 -10.00 -7.48
CA ILE A 89 -10.27 -10.76 -6.36
C ILE A 89 -10.82 -9.84 -5.27
N ALA A 90 -10.11 -8.77 -4.91
CA ALA A 90 -10.60 -7.82 -3.91
C ALA A 90 -11.91 -7.15 -4.35
N GLU A 91 -11.97 -6.70 -5.61
CA GLU A 91 -13.18 -6.13 -6.20
C GLU A 91 -14.32 -7.14 -6.21
N TYR A 92 -14.07 -8.37 -6.67
CA TYR A 92 -15.07 -9.43 -6.73
C TYR A 92 -15.65 -9.75 -5.34
N VAL A 93 -14.78 -9.93 -4.34
CA VAL A 93 -15.21 -10.26 -2.97
C VAL A 93 -16.00 -9.10 -2.37
N ILE A 94 -15.50 -7.86 -2.47
CA ILE A 94 -16.18 -6.67 -1.93
C ILE A 94 -17.54 -6.49 -2.61
N ALA A 95 -17.62 -6.60 -3.94
CA ALA A 95 -18.88 -6.45 -4.67
C ALA A 95 -19.92 -7.49 -4.23
N ASN A 96 -19.53 -8.76 -4.07
CA ASN A 96 -20.44 -9.80 -3.57
C ASN A 96 -20.87 -9.52 -2.12
N LEU A 97 -19.95 -9.17 -1.24
CA LEU A 97 -20.27 -8.87 0.16
C LEU A 97 -21.23 -7.67 0.30
N LEU A 98 -21.08 -6.65 -0.54
CA LEU A 98 -21.95 -5.47 -0.54
C LEU A 98 -23.29 -5.70 -1.24
N CYS A 99 -23.37 -6.63 -2.19
CA CYS A 99 -24.62 -6.92 -2.91
C CYS A 99 -25.58 -7.76 -2.05
N TRP A 100 -25.06 -8.61 -1.16
CA TRP A 100 -25.86 -9.62 -0.47
C TRP A 100 -26.05 -9.36 1.03
N PHE A 101 -25.31 -8.43 1.63
CA PHE A 101 -25.34 -8.20 3.07
C PHE A 101 -25.32 -6.71 3.43
N ASP A 102 -26.08 -6.37 4.47
CA ASP A 102 -25.96 -5.09 5.18
C ASP A 102 -24.96 -5.22 6.33
N TRP A 103 -24.11 -4.19 6.48
CA TRP A 103 -23.00 -4.21 7.43
C TRP A 103 -23.23 -3.19 8.55
N LYS A 104 -23.02 -3.63 9.79
CA LYS A 104 -22.93 -2.76 10.97
C LYS A 104 -21.77 -3.22 11.83
N LEU A 105 -21.06 -2.28 12.45
CA LEU A 105 -20.09 -2.65 13.48
C LEU A 105 -20.85 -3.28 14.66
N PRO A 106 -20.27 -4.31 15.31
CA PRO A 106 -20.79 -4.77 16.58
C PRO A 106 -20.87 -3.59 17.56
N SER A 107 -21.94 -3.53 18.37
CA SER A 107 -21.96 -2.58 19.48
C SER A 107 -20.77 -2.87 20.39
N ALA A 108 -20.17 -1.84 21.00
CA ALA A 108 -18.94 -1.97 21.79
C ALA A 108 -19.03 -3.01 22.94
N ASN A 109 -20.24 -3.48 23.27
CA ASN A 109 -20.53 -4.47 24.30
C ASN A 109 -21.02 -5.83 23.75
N ALA A 110 -20.95 -6.07 22.44
CA ALA A 110 -21.31 -7.36 21.85
C ALA A 110 -20.22 -8.40 22.15
N GLN A 111 -20.30 -9.01 23.34
CA GLN A 111 -19.69 -10.31 23.57
C GLN A 111 -20.30 -11.28 22.56
N GLY A 112 -19.45 -11.86 21.71
CA GLY A 112 -19.85 -12.78 20.64
C GLY A 112 -20.74 -13.91 21.15
N LYS A 113 -22.04 -13.69 21.05
CA LYS A 113 -23.11 -14.68 21.01
C LYS A 113 -24.20 -14.02 20.17
N ASP A 114 -24.16 -14.31 18.89
CA ASP A 114 -25.30 -14.68 18.05
C ASP A 114 -24.73 -15.24 16.74
#